data_AF-A0A150ND79-F1
#
_entry.id   AF-A0A150ND79-F1
#
_cell.length_a   1.000
_cell.length_b   1.000
_cell.length_c   1.000
_cell.angle_alpha   90.00
_cell.angle_beta   90.00
_cell.angle_gamma   90.00
#
_symmetry.space_group_name_H-M   'P 1'
#
loop_
_entity.id
_entity.type
_entity.pdbx_description
1 polymer ?
#
loop_
_entity_poly.entity_id
_entity_poly.type
_entity_poly.pdbx_seq_one_letter_code
_entity_poly.pdbx_strand_id
1 'polypeptide(L)'
;MVVRSSVTPWRDGASHRLAFDSRKWTNRFSVKDMLNFFVASIYVFADAMEQEHGVLYVLDQRGSVVKEISLPTSFARSMAVFHGRLVIATKPRLTIVDPHSWRVAYWGMGQEETQFDQLYVKGDTLWVSYVQRGKSGWLALNDQFNIFPKEVSHF
;
A
#
# COMPACT_ATOMS: atom_id res chain seq x y z
N MET A 1 20.92 -0.50 14.54
CA MET A 1 19.92 -0.98 13.55
C MET A 1 18.66 -0.15 13.72
N VAL A 2 18.34 0.73 12.76
CA VAL A 2 17.11 1.54 12.78
C VAL A 2 16.16 0.94 11.75
N VAL A 3 15.07 0.35 12.21
CA VAL A 3 14.02 -0.22 11.35
C VAL A 3 12.95 0.85 11.19
N ARG A 4 12.75 1.36 9.97
CA ARG A 4 11.53 2.11 9.63
C ARG A 4 10.53 1.11 9.06
N SER A 5 9.37 0.99 9.69
CA SER A 5 8.28 0.14 9.23
C SER A 5 7.09 0.98 8.81
N SER A 6 6.43 0.56 7.73
CA SER A 6 5.09 1.00 7.37
C SER A 6 4.16 -0.20 7.44
N VAL A 7 2.97 0.00 8.01
CA VAL A 7 2.00 -1.07 8.28
C VAL A 7 0.67 -0.69 7.65
N THR A 8 0.12 -1.58 6.82
CA THR A 8 -1.19 -1.40 6.20
C THR A 8 -2.04 -2.65 6.40
N PRO A 9 -3.23 -2.54 7.02
CA PRO A 9 -4.17 -3.65 7.11
C PRO A 9 -4.85 -3.92 5.76
N TRP A 10 -5.12 -5.19 5.45
CA TRP A 10 -5.73 -5.64 4.19
C TRP A 10 -7.05 -6.37 4.40
N ARG A 11 -7.99 -6.17 3.48
CA ARG A 11 -9.29 -6.88 3.44
C ARG A 11 -9.46 -7.54 2.08
N ASP A 12 -9.75 -8.84 2.08
CA ASP A 12 -10.02 -9.57 0.85
C ASP A 12 -11.38 -9.19 0.24
N GLY A 13 -11.36 -8.75 -1.02
CA GLY A 13 -12.30 -9.21 -2.05
C GLY A 13 -13.80 -8.87 -1.96
N ALA A 14 -14.26 -7.87 -1.20
CA ALA A 14 -15.68 -7.51 -1.24
C ALA A 14 -15.97 -6.01 -1.06
N SER A 15 -16.29 -5.35 -2.17
CA SER A 15 -17.12 -4.13 -2.20
C SER A 15 -18.58 -4.50 -1.93
N HIS A 16 -18.91 -4.91 -0.70
CA HIS A 16 -20.30 -4.95 -0.26
C HIS A 16 -20.64 -3.65 0.46
N ARG A 17 -21.52 -2.85 -0.16
CA ARG A 17 -22.36 -1.87 0.55
C ARG A 17 -23.20 -2.64 1.56
N LEU A 18 -22.75 -2.73 2.80
CA LEU A 18 -23.63 -3.10 3.91
C LEU A 18 -24.40 -1.83 4.31
N ALA A 19 -25.63 -1.71 3.81
CA ALA A 19 -26.63 -0.86 4.45
C ALA A 19 -26.98 -1.52 5.79
N PHE A 20 -26.41 -0.99 6.88
CA PHE A 20 -26.73 -1.45 8.23
C PHE A 20 -28.01 -0.76 8.71
N ASP A 21 -29.11 -1.52 8.83
CA ASP A 21 -30.30 -1.12 9.57
C ASP A 21 -30.05 -1.37 11.07
N SER A 22 -30.01 -0.30 11.85
CA SER A 22 -29.63 -0.29 13.27
C SER A 22 -30.69 -0.89 14.21
N ARG A 23 -31.80 -1.43 13.70
CA ARG A 23 -32.94 -1.84 14.54
C ARG A 23 -33.04 -3.32 14.89
N LYS A 24 -32.06 -4.15 14.53
CA LYS A 24 -32.03 -5.55 14.95
C LYS A 24 -30.61 -6.02 15.25
N TRP A 25 -30.17 -5.88 16.50
CA TRP A 25 -29.63 -7.04 17.24
C TRP A 25 -29.23 -6.70 18.67
N THR A 26 -29.70 -7.54 19.59
CA THR A 26 -29.35 -7.59 21.00
C THR A 26 -28.21 -8.58 21.22
N ASN A 27 -27.14 -8.10 21.87
CA ASN A 27 -26.15 -8.81 22.69
C ASN A 27 -25.20 -9.86 22.06
N ARG A 28 -23.92 -9.68 22.44
CA ARG A 28 -22.72 -10.54 22.31
C ARG A 28 -21.96 -10.53 20.97
N PHE A 29 -21.34 -9.40 20.63
CA PHE A 29 -20.10 -9.41 19.86
C PHE A 29 -19.15 -8.34 20.41
N SER A 30 -17.91 -8.73 20.73
CA SER A 30 -16.87 -7.77 21.11
C SER A 30 -16.36 -7.06 19.86
N VAL A 31 -16.09 -5.75 19.93
CA VAL A 31 -15.44 -4.97 18.86
C VAL A 31 -14.12 -5.62 18.41
N LYS A 32 -13.45 -6.35 19.31
CA LYS A 32 -12.23 -7.12 19.05
C LYS A 32 -12.47 -8.34 18.16
N ASP A 33 -13.61 -9.02 18.33
CA ASP A 33 -14.02 -10.13 17.47
C ASP A 33 -14.41 -9.59 16.08
N MET A 34 -15.07 -8.45 16.02
CA MET A 34 -15.43 -7.79 14.77
C MET A 34 -14.20 -7.35 13.96
N LEU A 35 -13.10 -6.93 14.61
CA LEU A 35 -11.84 -6.59 13.93
C LEU A 35 -11.07 -7.82 13.44
N ASN A 36 -11.10 -8.92 14.20
CA ASN A 36 -10.45 -10.19 13.83
C ASN A 36 -11.15 -10.90 12.66
N PHE A 37 -12.41 -10.59 12.36
CA PHE A 37 -13.15 -11.21 11.26
C PHE A 37 -12.86 -10.57 9.87
N PHE A 38 -12.13 -9.46 9.75
CA PHE A 38 -12.00 -8.72 8.48
C PHE A 38 -10.58 -8.43 7.97
N VAL A 39 -9.52 -8.79 8.70
CA VAL A 39 -8.13 -8.60 8.24
C VAL A 39 -7.45 -9.96 8.09
N ALA A 40 -7.34 -10.48 6.87
CA ALA A 40 -6.74 -11.79 6.64
C ALA A 40 -5.21 -11.78 6.90
N SER A 41 -4.57 -10.66 6.57
CA SER A 41 -3.11 -10.51 6.63
C SER A 41 -2.70 -9.08 6.98
N ILE A 42 -1.57 -8.94 7.67
CA ILE A 42 -0.90 -7.68 7.96
C ILE A 42 0.35 -7.58 7.08
N TYR A 43 0.51 -6.47 6.37
CA TYR A 43 1.66 -6.22 5.52
C TYR A 43 2.65 -5.29 6.22
N VAL A 44 3.91 -5.70 6.27
CA VAL A 44 5.00 -4.93 6.88
C VAL A 44 6.15 -4.82 5.90
N PHE A 45 6.46 -3.61 5.49
CA PHE A 45 7.71 -3.34 4.77
C PHE A 45 8.84 -3.10 5.78
N ALA A 46 9.97 -3.77 5.57
CA ALA A 46 11.21 -3.56 6.29
C ALA A 46 12.34 -3.23 5.30
N ASP A 47 13.23 -2.34 5.71
CA ASP A 47 14.39 -1.92 4.92
C ASP A 47 15.68 -2.47 5.55
N ALA A 48 16.47 -3.20 4.77
CA ALA A 48 17.83 -3.55 5.13
C ALA A 48 18.76 -2.44 4.65
N MET A 49 18.93 -1.40 5.48
CA MET A 49 19.66 -0.16 5.13
C MET A 49 21.08 -0.39 4.57
N GLU A 50 21.73 -1.50 4.91
CA GLU A 50 23.09 -1.83 4.46
C GLU A 50 23.14 -2.49 3.08
N GLN A 51 22.02 -3.05 2.60
CA GLN A 51 21.97 -3.85 1.37
C GLN A 51 21.16 -3.20 0.26
N GLU A 52 20.60 -2.01 0.47
CA GLU A 52 19.69 -1.31 -0.45
C GLU A 52 18.49 -2.15 -0.92
N HIS A 53 18.17 -3.23 -0.19
CA HIS A 53 17.06 -4.14 -0.48
C HIS A 53 15.95 -3.98 0.56
N GLY A 54 14.72 -3.95 0.05
CA GLY A 54 13.52 -4.01 0.89
C GLY A 54 13.03 -5.44 1.06
N VAL A 55 12.30 -5.69 2.13
CA VAL A 55 11.59 -6.95 2.34
C VAL A 55 10.15 -6.63 2.73
N LEU A 56 9.20 -7.26 2.03
CA LEU A 56 7.81 -7.23 2.42
C LEU A 56 7.48 -8.53 3.16
N TYR A 57 7.16 -8.39 4.44
CA TYR A 57 6.63 -9.45 5.27
C TYR A 57 5.10 -9.43 5.22
N VAL A 58 4.54 -10.62 5.08
CA VAL A 58 3.11 -10.87 5.25
C VAL A 58 2.95 -11.66 6.54
N LEU A 59 2.25 -11.06 7.49
CA LEU A 59 1.97 -11.66 8.78
C LEU A 59 0.53 -12.15 8.82
N ASP A 60 0.30 -13.30 9.45
CA ASP A 60 -1.05 -13.69 9.84
C ASP A 60 -1.58 -12.81 10.99
N GLN A 61 -2.83 -13.04 11.40
CA GLN A 61 -3.46 -12.32 12.51
C GLN A 61 -2.76 -12.53 13.87
N ARG A 62 -1.91 -13.56 13.99
CA ARG A 62 -1.13 -13.85 15.20
C ARG A 62 0.25 -13.18 15.16
N GLY A 63 0.56 -12.46 14.08
CA GLY A 63 1.85 -11.82 13.87
C GLY A 63 2.93 -12.78 13.35
N SER A 64 2.57 -14.00 12.94
CA SER A 64 3.53 -14.97 12.39
C SER A 64 3.78 -14.68 10.92
N VAL A 65 5.05 -14.69 10.49
CA VAL A 65 5.41 -14.50 9.07
C VAL A 65 4.92 -15.70 8.26
N VAL A 66 4.01 -15.46 7.32
CA VAL A 66 3.50 -16.47 6.37
C VAL A 66 4.13 -16.33 4.98
N LYS A 67 4.67 -15.15 4.66
CA LYS A 67 5.37 -14.90 3.40
C LYS A 67 6.44 -13.82 3.58
N GLU A 68 7.55 -14.03 2.90
CA GLU A 68 8.62 -13.06 2.72
C GLU A 68 8.81 -12.80 1.23
N ILE A 69 8.90 -11.54 0.84
CA ILE A 69 9.10 -11.11 -0.54
C ILE A 69 10.24 -10.12 -0.56
N SER A 70 11.36 -10.53 -1.14
CA SER A 70 12.51 -9.66 -1.38
C SER A 70 12.16 -8.65 -2.47
N LEU A 71 12.40 -7.38 -2.20
CA LEU A 71 12.16 -6.27 -3.09
C LEU A 71 13.51 -5.66 -3.49
N PRO A 72 13.76 -5.45 -4.80
CA PRO A 72 15.00 -4.83 -5.29
C PRO A 72 15.06 -3.33 -4.95
N THR A 73 14.00 -2.78 -4.36
CA THR A 73 13.90 -1.37 -3.95
C THR A 73 13.83 -1.28 -2.43
N SER A 74 14.62 -0.37 -1.88
CA SER A 74 14.62 0.02 -0.46
C SER A 74 13.81 1.31 -0.24
N PHE A 75 13.73 1.77 1.01
CA PHE A 75 13.16 3.05 1.44
C PHE A 75 11.67 3.25 1.15
N ALA A 76 10.80 2.38 1.69
CA ALA A 76 9.36 2.65 1.67
C ALA A 76 9.00 3.79 2.63
N ARG A 77 8.21 4.75 2.12
CA ARG A 77 7.69 5.88 2.92
C ARG A 77 6.19 5.82 3.20
N SER A 78 5.46 5.13 2.34
CA SER A 78 4.02 4.93 2.47
C SER A 78 3.61 3.65 1.76
N MET A 79 2.49 3.06 2.21
CA MET A 79 1.93 1.84 1.66
C MET A 79 0.40 1.91 1.71
N ALA A 80 -0.24 1.53 0.61
CA ALA A 80 -1.69 1.57 0.47
C ALA A 80 -2.23 0.38 -0.32
N VAL A 81 -3.49 0.06 -0.06
CA VAL A 81 -4.25 -0.91 -0.86
C VAL A 81 -4.99 -0.17 -1.96
N PHE A 82 -4.77 -0.55 -3.22
CA PHE A 82 -5.40 0.08 -4.37
C PHE A 82 -5.81 -0.97 -5.42
N HIS A 83 -7.12 -1.09 -5.67
CA HIS A 83 -7.73 -2.09 -6.55
C HIS A 83 -7.14 -3.50 -6.39
N GLY A 84 -7.17 -4.03 -5.16
CA GLY A 84 -6.71 -5.40 -4.92
C GLY A 84 -5.19 -5.60 -5.07
N ARG A 85 -4.40 -4.53 -5.17
CA ARG A 85 -2.93 -4.58 -5.10
C ARG A 85 -2.39 -3.77 -3.92
N LEU A 86 -1.26 -4.20 -3.39
CA LEU A 86 -0.49 -3.43 -2.43
C LEU A 86 0.46 -2.50 -3.20
N VAL A 87 0.38 -1.20 -2.95
CA VAL A 87 1.24 -0.20 -3.57
C VAL A 87 2.13 0.40 -2.50
N ILE A 88 3.43 0.41 -2.77
CA ILE A 88 4.46 0.86 -1.84
C ILE A 88 5.24 1.99 -2.50
N ALA A 89 5.30 3.14 -1.82
CA ALA A 89 6.09 4.29 -2.24
C ALA A 89 7.56 4.06 -1.91
N THR A 90 8.25 3.35 -2.81
CA THR A 90 9.70 3.09 -2.77
C THR A 90 10.47 4.05 -3.67
N LYS A 91 11.82 4.03 -3.59
CA LYS A 91 12.70 4.74 -4.52
C LYS A 91 13.32 3.77 -5.53
N PRO A 92 13.40 4.07 -6.85
CA PRO A 92 12.88 5.25 -7.55
C PRO A 92 11.48 5.04 -8.17
N ARG A 93 10.77 3.97 -7.76
CA ARG A 93 9.53 3.49 -8.38
C ARG A 93 8.49 3.18 -7.32
N LEU A 94 7.22 3.26 -7.68
CA LEU A 94 6.18 2.56 -6.94
C LEU A 94 6.39 1.05 -7.13
N THR A 95 6.39 0.32 -6.02
CA THR A 95 6.38 -1.13 -6.01
C THR A 95 4.95 -1.61 -5.86
N ILE A 96 4.47 -2.41 -6.79
CA ILE A 96 3.10 -2.91 -6.85
C ILE A 96 3.15 -4.42 -6.67
N VAL A 97 2.54 -4.91 -5.59
CA VAL A 97 2.50 -6.33 -5.27
C VAL A 97 1.07 -6.83 -5.40
N ASP A 98 0.88 -7.89 -6.18
CA ASP A 98 -0.36 -8.65 -6.19
C ASP A 98 -0.35 -9.66 -5.03
N PRO A 99 -1.22 -9.51 -4.02
CA PRO A 99 -1.24 -10.39 -2.86
C PRO A 99 -1.76 -11.81 -3.16
N HIS A 100 -2.39 -12.04 -4.32
CA HIS A 100 -2.87 -13.36 -4.70
C HIS A 100 -1.80 -14.19 -5.42
N SER A 101 -1.02 -13.56 -6.29
CA SER A 101 0.02 -14.23 -7.09
C SER A 101 1.45 -13.98 -6.60
N TRP A 102 1.63 -13.04 -5.67
CA TRP A 102 2.93 -12.54 -5.21
C TRP A 102 3.80 -11.95 -6.32
N ARG A 103 3.19 -11.60 -7.46
CA ARG A 103 3.89 -10.91 -8.54
C ARG A 103 4.19 -9.48 -8.14
N VAL A 104 5.41 -9.06 -8.43
CA VAL A 104 5.87 -7.69 -8.20
C VAL A 104 6.01 -7.00 -9.54
N ALA A 105 5.38 -5.83 -9.66
CA ALA A 105 5.51 -4.92 -10.78
C ALA A 105 6.00 -3.57 -10.29
N TYR A 106 6.54 -2.77 -11.21
CA TYR A 106 7.07 -1.45 -10.88
C TYR A 106 6.46 -0.41 -11.80
N TRP A 107 6.15 0.75 -11.22
CA TRP A 107 5.69 1.91 -11.96
C TRP A 107 6.55 3.12 -11.59
N GLY A 108 6.86 3.97 -12.56
CA GLY A 108 7.63 5.19 -12.32
C GLY A 108 7.49 6.18 -13.46
N MET A 109 7.95 7.40 -13.22
CA MET A 109 7.83 8.53 -14.16
C MET A 109 8.92 8.52 -15.26
N GLY A 110 9.54 7.36 -15.54
CA GLY A 110 10.60 7.20 -16.52
C GLY A 110 11.99 7.06 -15.91
N GLN A 111 12.99 7.67 -16.56
CA GLN A 111 14.42 7.52 -16.25
C GLN A 111 14.92 8.44 -15.12
N GLU A 112 14.11 9.40 -14.68
CA GLU A 112 14.54 10.39 -13.70
C GLU A 112 14.45 9.87 -12.27
N GLU A 113 15.43 10.25 -11.46
CA GLU A 113 15.41 9.98 -10.03
C GLU A 113 14.19 10.65 -9.39
N THR A 114 13.22 9.81 -9.05
CA THR A 114 11.92 10.21 -8.50
C THR A 114 11.76 9.53 -7.16
N GLN A 115 11.47 10.32 -6.13
CA GLN A 115 11.16 9.80 -4.81
C GLN A 115 9.66 9.93 -4.57
N PHE A 116 8.98 8.80 -4.37
CA PHE A 116 7.60 8.77 -3.94
C PHE A 116 7.53 8.82 -2.41
N ASP A 117 6.55 9.55 -1.86
CA ASP A 117 6.47 9.80 -0.42
C ASP A 117 5.14 9.36 0.17
N GLN A 118 4.02 10.02 -0.16
CA GLN A 118 2.69 9.72 0.37
C GLN A 118 1.80 9.08 -0.69
N LEU A 119 1.00 8.10 -0.24
CA LEU A 119 -0.05 7.47 -1.03
C LEU A 119 -1.40 7.79 -0.39
N TYR A 120 -2.36 8.23 -1.20
CA TYR A 120 -3.72 8.50 -0.75
C TYR A 120 -4.73 7.96 -1.76
N VAL A 121 -5.61 7.07 -1.30
CA VAL A 121 -6.64 6.45 -2.15
C VAL A 121 -7.97 7.13 -1.90
N LYS A 122 -8.61 7.60 -2.98
CA LYS A 122 -9.95 8.20 -2.94
C LYS A 122 -10.77 7.72 -4.13
N GLY A 123 -11.78 6.88 -3.86
CA GLY A 123 -12.54 6.22 -4.92
C GLY A 123 -11.61 5.34 -5.76
N ASP A 124 -11.68 5.50 -7.08
CA ASP A 124 -10.87 4.76 -8.06
C ASP A 124 -9.57 5.49 -8.44
N THR A 125 -9.14 6.45 -7.60
CA THR A 125 -7.94 7.26 -7.84
C THR A 125 -6.92 7.05 -6.73
N LEU A 126 -5.68 6.77 -7.14
CA LEU A 126 -4.51 6.79 -6.26
C LEU A 126 -3.74 8.09 -6.47
N TRP A 127 -3.75 8.94 -5.46
CA TRP A 127 -2.92 10.13 -5.37
C TRP A 127 -1.57 9.78 -4.80
N VAL A 128 -0.52 10.25 -5.46
CA VAL A 128 0.87 9.96 -5.10
C VAL A 128 1.63 11.27 -5.03
N SER A 129 2.21 11.57 -3.86
CA SER A 129 3.16 12.68 -3.78
C SER A 129 4.55 12.21 -4.20
N TYR A 130 5.27 13.10 -4.88
CA TYR A 130 6.61 12.82 -5.37
C TYR A 130 7.53 14.03 -5.24
N VAL A 131 8.83 13.75 -5.20
CA VAL A 131 9.90 14.72 -5.36
C VAL A 131 10.75 14.29 -6.55
N GLN A 132 10.93 15.18 -7.52
CA GLN A 132 11.76 14.95 -8.70
C GLN A 132 12.57 16.20 -8.97
N ARG A 133 13.91 16.07 -9.06
CA ARG A 133 14.84 17.20 -9.25
C ARG A 133 14.62 18.36 -8.27
N GLY A 134 14.33 18.05 -7.01
CA GLY A 134 14.07 19.04 -5.97
C GLY A 134 12.71 19.74 -6.04
N LYS A 135 11.86 19.39 -7.01
CA LYS A 135 10.48 19.89 -7.10
C LYS A 135 9.52 18.86 -6.53
N SER A 136 8.57 19.31 -5.72
CA SER A 136 7.52 18.48 -5.16
C SER A 136 6.25 18.56 -6.00
N GLY A 137 5.50 17.47 -6.05
CA GLY A 137 4.24 17.45 -6.78
C GLY A 137 3.33 16.33 -6.34
N TRP A 138 2.13 16.35 -6.91
CA TRP A 138 1.16 15.27 -6.82
C TRP A 138 0.81 14.78 -8.22
N LEU A 139 0.61 13.48 -8.32
CA LEU A 139 0.07 12.83 -9.50
C LEU A 139 -1.11 11.94 -9.10
N ALA A 140 -2.08 11.84 -9.99
CA ALA A 140 -3.23 10.95 -9.83
C ALA A 140 -3.12 9.79 -10.82
N LEU A 141 -3.25 8.57 -10.31
CA LEU A 141 -3.23 7.33 -11.06
C LEU A 141 -4.60 6.69 -11.05
N ASN A 142 -5.01 6.17 -12.21
CA ASN A 142 -6.20 5.32 -12.33
C ASN A 142 -5.89 3.87 -11.94
N ASP A 143 -6.88 2.99 -12.03
CA ASP A 143 -6.79 1.57 -11.70
C ASP A 143 -5.84 0.76 -12.62
N GLN A 144 -5.41 1.30 -13.76
CA GLN A 144 -4.32 0.72 -14.55
C GLN A 144 -2.96 1.41 -14.34
N PHE A 145 -2.85 2.27 -13.33
CA PHE A 145 -1.67 3.10 -13.05
C PHE A 145 -1.31 4.06 -14.20
N ASN A 146 -2.29 4.47 -15.00
CA ASN A 146 -2.12 5.56 -15.96
C ASN A 146 -2.33 6.91 -15.27
N ILE A 147 -1.53 7.91 -15.65
CA ILE A 147 -1.65 9.28 -15.14
C ILE A 147 -2.92 9.93 -15.72
N PHE A 148 -3.73 10.58 -14.89
CA PHE A 148 -4.82 11.42 -15.37
C PHE A 148 -4.26 12.66 -16.10
N PRO A 149 -4.67 12.95 -17.35
CA PRO A 149 -4.05 13.99 -18.19
C PRO A 149 -4.07 15.44 -17.65
N LYS A 150 -4.84 15.72 -16.59
CA LYS A 150 -5.02 17.07 -16.01
C LYS A 150 -4.56 17.23 -14.56
N GLU A 151 -3.97 16.20 -13.95
CA GLU A 151 -3.76 16.16 -12.50
C GLU A 151 -2.28 16.01 -12.09
N VAL A 152 -1.37 16.56 -12.90
CA VAL A 152 0.03 16.78 -12.49
C VAL A 152 0.14 18.21 -11.98
N SER A 153 0.38 18.38 -10.68
CA SER A 153 0.58 19.69 -10.06
C SER A 153 1.99 19.78 -9.49
N HIS A 154 2.69 20.87 -9.82
CA HIS A 154 4.01 21.20 -9.27
C HIS A 154 3.87 22.34 -8.26
N PHE A 155 4.61 22.25 -7.16
CA PHE A 155 4.77 23.32 -6.18
C PHE A 155 6.22 23.82 -6.17
#